data_AF-A6KQJ1-F1
#
_entry.id   AF-A6KQJ1-F1
#
_cell.length_a   1.000
_cell.length_b   1.000
_cell.length_c   1.000
_cell.angle_alpha   90.00
_cell.angle_beta   90.00
_cell.angle_gamma   90.00
#
_symmetry.space_group_name_H-M   'P 1'
#
loop_
_entity.id
_entity.type
_entity.pdbx_description
1 polymer ?
#
loop_
_entity_poly.entity_id
_entity_poly.type
_entity_poly.pdbx_seq_one_letter_code
_entity_poly.pdbx_strand_id
1 'polypeptide(L)'
;MKRKFTNKEWETIRSFNDEWSQLDMFYRHWALKESFIKAIGVGLGFEMQRLEFDVSPLSMDIGQVYKETRLILDGEEEKEWAFEESKIDQHHFVAVALRKPDGSRHQNVSYQDDSKPSQRQFTILNFNDLIASAIPMTPEDPSFWDCFCFTEEILIRNGSKS
;
A
#
# COMPACT_ATOMS: atom_id res chain seq x y z
N MET A 1 1.01 7.11 17.56
CA MET A 1 0.48 7.33 16.19
C MET A 1 -0.85 8.10 16.11
N LYS A 2 -1.44 8.59 17.22
CA LYS A 2 -2.77 9.24 17.22
C LYS A 2 -2.95 10.36 16.18
N ARG A 3 -1.94 11.22 16.01
CA ARG A 3 -1.95 12.36 15.08
C ARG A 3 -1.82 11.99 13.59
N LYS A 4 -1.82 10.70 13.23
CA LYS A 4 -1.70 10.26 11.82
C LYS A 4 -3.03 9.86 11.19
N PHE A 5 -4.06 9.61 12.00
CA PHE A 5 -5.40 9.19 11.56
C PHE A 5 -6.48 10.09 12.13
N THR A 6 -7.55 10.32 11.38
CA THR A 6 -8.70 11.10 11.83
C THR A 6 -9.49 10.34 12.89
N ASN A 7 -10.49 10.99 13.49
CA ASN A 7 -11.35 10.33 14.48
C ASN A 7 -12.14 9.17 13.85
N LYS A 8 -12.68 9.36 12.64
CA LYS A 8 -13.45 8.33 11.93
C LYS A 8 -12.56 7.11 11.59
N GLU A 9 -11.33 7.34 11.16
CA GLU A 9 -10.37 6.25 10.95
C GLU A 9 -10.04 5.52 12.26
N TRP A 10 -9.85 6.24 13.37
CA TRP A 10 -9.65 5.59 14.67
C TRP A 10 -10.87 4.81 15.16
N GLU A 11 -12.08 5.25 14.84
CA GLU A 11 -13.32 4.51 15.13
C GLU A 11 -13.35 3.20 14.34
N THR A 12 -13.05 3.23 13.03
CA THR A 12 -12.96 2.02 12.20
C THR A 12 -11.83 1.09 12.65
N ILE A 13 -10.64 1.63 12.92
CA ILE A 13 -9.49 0.83 13.39
C ILE A 13 -9.84 0.11 14.71
N ARG A 14 -10.57 0.77 15.62
CA ARG A 14 -10.93 0.22 16.94
C ARG A 14 -12.26 -0.51 16.97
N SER A 15 -12.98 -0.62 15.86
CA SER A 15 -14.27 -1.31 15.84
C SER A 15 -14.12 -2.84 15.93
N PHE A 16 -12.91 -3.37 15.71
CA PHE A 16 -12.62 -4.80 15.84
C PHE A 16 -12.38 -5.18 17.30
N ASN A 17 -12.80 -6.40 17.67
CA ASN A 17 -12.75 -6.88 19.06
C ASN A 17 -11.36 -7.31 19.52
N ASP A 18 -10.45 -7.68 18.61
CA ASP A 18 -9.10 -8.13 18.93
C ASP A 18 -8.04 -7.14 18.46
N GLU A 19 -6.99 -6.95 19.26
CA GLU A 19 -5.94 -5.97 19.01
C GLU A 19 -5.12 -6.26 17.74
N TRP A 20 -5.04 -7.53 17.32
CA TRP A 20 -4.33 -7.90 16.09
C TRP A 20 -5.07 -7.44 14.84
N SER A 21 -6.39 -7.62 14.78
CA SER A 21 -7.22 -7.07 13.70
C SER A 21 -7.22 -5.54 13.70
N GLN A 22 -7.20 -4.91 14.88
CA GLN A 22 -7.03 -3.46 14.97
C GLN A 22 -5.66 -3.03 14.40
N LEU A 23 -4.60 -3.79 14.68
CA LEU A 23 -3.25 -3.52 14.16
C LEU A 23 -3.16 -3.74 12.63
N ASP A 24 -3.82 -4.78 12.10
CA ASP A 24 -3.95 -5.00 10.66
C ASP A 24 -4.66 -3.82 9.98
N MET A 25 -5.79 -3.36 10.55
CA MET A 25 -6.53 -2.21 10.03
C MET A 25 -5.70 -0.92 10.12
N PHE A 26 -4.93 -0.75 11.19
CA PHE A 26 -3.98 0.35 11.33
C PHE A 26 -2.96 0.37 10.19
N TYR A 27 -2.32 -0.77 9.89
CA TYR A 27 -1.31 -0.85 8.82
C TYR A 27 -1.93 -0.71 7.42
N ARG A 28 -3.17 -1.19 7.23
CA ARG A 28 -3.93 -0.95 5.99
C ARG A 28 -4.16 0.55 5.75
N HIS A 29 -4.70 1.27 6.74
CA HIS A 29 -4.87 2.73 6.65
C HIS A 29 -3.53 3.45 6.46
N TRP A 30 -2.47 3.00 7.13
CA TRP A 30 -1.12 3.56 6.95
C TRP A 30 -0.65 3.43 5.51
N ALA A 31 -0.75 2.23 4.92
CA ALA A 31 -0.34 1.95 3.54
C ALA A 31 -1.12 2.81 2.54
N LEU A 32 -2.43 2.97 2.73
CA LEU A 32 -3.29 3.84 1.92
C LEU A 32 -2.80 5.30 1.92
N LYS A 33 -2.57 5.88 3.11
CA LYS A 33 -2.06 7.26 3.23
C LYS A 33 -0.70 7.44 2.58
N GLU A 34 0.23 6.53 2.83
CA GLU A 34 1.56 6.55 2.22
C GLU A 34 1.50 6.41 0.69
N SER A 35 0.59 5.57 0.17
CA SER A 35 0.42 5.39 -1.28
C SER A 35 0.01 6.70 -1.96
N PHE A 36 -0.92 7.45 -1.36
CA PHE A 36 -1.33 8.76 -1.86
C PHE A 36 -0.18 9.78 -1.79
N ILE A 37 0.48 9.90 -0.63
CA ILE A 37 1.58 10.86 -0.41
C ILE A 37 2.72 10.62 -1.42
N LYS A 38 3.06 9.35 -1.66
CA LYS A 38 4.05 8.97 -2.67
C LYS A 38 3.60 9.31 -4.08
N ALA A 39 2.34 9.05 -4.43
CA ALA A 39 1.81 9.34 -5.75
C ALA A 39 1.84 10.84 -6.10
N ILE A 40 1.64 11.73 -5.13
CA ILE A 40 1.76 13.18 -5.33
C ILE A 40 3.17 13.74 -5.13
N GLY A 41 4.12 12.94 -4.62
CA GLY A 41 5.54 13.30 -4.55
C GLY A 41 5.91 14.36 -3.50
N VAL A 42 5.09 14.58 -2.48
CA VAL A 42 5.28 15.67 -1.49
C VAL A 42 6.20 15.32 -0.31
N GLY A 43 6.53 14.04 -0.12
CA GLY A 43 7.45 13.58 0.92
C GLY A 43 6.92 13.73 2.37
N LEU A 44 7.84 13.93 3.32
CA LEU A 44 7.60 13.77 4.77
C LEU A 44 6.76 14.87 5.43
N GLY A 45 6.62 16.02 4.78
CA GLY A 45 5.97 17.20 5.36
C GLY A 45 4.45 17.18 5.27
N PHE A 46 3.85 16.20 4.59
CA PHE A 46 2.42 16.18 4.39
C PHE A 46 1.67 15.87 5.69
N GLU A 47 0.70 16.72 6.02
CA GLU A 47 -0.13 16.54 7.19
C GLU A 47 -1.15 15.41 6.98
N MET A 48 -0.83 14.22 7.48
CA MET A 48 -1.68 13.02 7.33
C MET A 48 -3.09 13.16 7.89
N GLN A 49 -3.37 14.13 8.79
CA GLN A 49 -4.72 14.41 9.29
C GLN A 49 -5.66 14.95 8.20
N ARG A 50 -5.12 15.50 7.12
CA ARG A 50 -5.90 16.00 5.98
C ARG A 50 -6.51 14.86 5.16
N LEU A 51 -5.93 13.67 5.25
CA LEU A 51 -6.42 12.46 4.58
C LEU A 51 -7.33 11.72 5.52
N GLU A 52 -8.51 11.35 5.04
CA GLU A 52 -9.39 10.38 5.66
C GLU A 52 -9.74 9.31 4.65
N PHE A 53 -9.45 8.05 4.98
CA PHE A 53 -9.86 6.92 4.15
C PHE A 53 -11.15 6.30 4.68
N ASP A 54 -12.13 6.16 3.80
CA ASP A 54 -13.34 5.37 4.03
C ASP A 54 -13.10 3.98 3.45
N VAL A 55 -12.62 3.07 4.30
CA VAL A 55 -12.13 1.75 3.90
C VAL A 55 -13.30 0.79 3.62
N SER A 56 -13.25 0.11 2.49
CA SER A 56 -14.23 -0.90 2.09
C SER A 56 -13.59 -1.93 1.14
N PRO A 57 -13.92 -3.23 1.28
CA PRO A 57 -14.60 -3.87 2.41
C PRO A 57 -13.72 -3.87 3.68
N LEU A 58 -14.30 -4.14 4.85
CA LEU A 58 -13.54 -4.19 6.10
C LEU A 58 -12.61 -5.41 6.21
N SER A 59 -13.01 -6.55 5.65
CA SER A 59 -12.22 -7.78 5.58
C SER A 59 -11.67 -7.99 4.17
N MET A 60 -10.44 -8.50 4.06
CA MET A 60 -9.78 -8.79 2.79
C MET A 60 -9.23 -10.21 2.77
N ASP A 61 -9.38 -10.88 1.64
CA ASP A 61 -8.79 -12.17 1.34
C ASP A 61 -7.41 -12.01 0.69
N ILE A 62 -6.53 -12.98 0.93
CA ILE A 62 -5.18 -13.03 0.34
C ILE A 62 -5.29 -13.25 -1.16
N GLY A 63 -4.48 -12.50 -1.93
CA GLY A 63 -4.41 -12.61 -3.39
C GLY A 63 -5.56 -11.94 -4.13
N GLN A 64 -6.54 -11.36 -3.44
CA GLN A 64 -7.59 -10.55 -4.07
C GLN A 64 -7.22 -9.07 -4.10
N VAL A 65 -7.82 -8.34 -5.05
CA VAL A 65 -7.66 -6.89 -5.21
C VAL A 65 -9.00 -6.22 -4.98
N TYR A 66 -9.02 -5.27 -4.05
CA TYR A 66 -10.20 -4.48 -3.67
C TYR A 66 -10.03 -3.04 -4.14
N LYS A 67 -11.14 -2.37 -4.49
CA LYS A 67 -11.12 -1.05 -5.16
C LYS A 67 -12.14 -0.06 -4.62
N GLU A 68 -12.86 -0.45 -3.57
CA GLU A 68 -14.03 0.27 -3.07
C GLU A 68 -13.64 1.37 -2.07
N THR A 69 -12.42 1.34 -1.53
CA THR A 69 -11.90 2.34 -0.60
C THR A 69 -11.79 3.72 -1.24
N ARG A 70 -12.21 4.74 -0.49
CA ARG A 70 -12.31 6.13 -0.97
C ARG A 70 -11.46 7.06 -0.13
N LEU A 71 -10.92 8.10 -0.78
CA LEU A 71 -10.19 9.18 -0.13
C LEU A 71 -11.10 10.40 0.05
N ILE A 72 -11.05 10.96 1.25
CA ILE A 72 -11.57 12.28 1.58
C ILE A 72 -10.37 13.15 1.94
N LEU A 73 -10.16 14.24 1.21
CA LEU A 73 -9.10 15.22 1.45
C LEU A 73 -9.73 16.52 1.94
N ASP A 74 -9.31 16.98 3.12
CA ASP A 74 -9.83 18.20 3.76
C ASP A 74 -11.37 18.26 3.86
N GLY A 75 -12.01 17.08 3.96
CA GLY A 75 -13.47 16.92 4.07
C GLY A 75 -14.20 16.73 2.74
N GLU A 76 -13.51 16.78 1.59
CA GLU A 76 -14.09 16.56 0.26
C GLU A 76 -13.66 15.22 -0.35
N GLU A 77 -14.60 14.52 -0.99
CA GLU A 77 -14.32 13.22 -1.63
C GLU A 77 -13.52 13.42 -2.93
N GLU A 78 -12.35 12.78 -2.99
CA GLU A 78 -11.40 12.85 -4.10
C GLU A 78 -11.73 11.82 -5.18
N LYS A 79 -12.74 12.10 -6.02
CA LYS A 79 -13.28 11.16 -7.04
C LYS A 79 -12.33 10.83 -8.18
N GLU A 80 -11.33 11.67 -8.39
CA GLU A 80 -10.26 11.44 -9.37
C GLU A 80 -9.24 10.42 -8.87
N TRP A 81 -9.27 10.06 -7.60
CA TRP A 81 -8.42 9.03 -7.03
C TRP A 81 -9.15 7.70 -6.89
N ALA A 82 -8.44 6.63 -7.25
CA ALA A 82 -8.83 5.25 -6.99
C ALA A 82 -7.70 4.56 -6.23
N PHE A 83 -8.05 3.58 -5.41
CA PHE A 83 -7.11 2.82 -4.60
C PHE A 83 -7.29 1.35 -4.88
N GLU A 84 -6.21 0.64 -5.22
CA GLU A 84 -6.20 -0.81 -5.32
C GLU A 84 -5.51 -1.37 -4.07
N GLU A 85 -6.22 -2.20 -3.32
CA GLU A 85 -5.73 -2.79 -2.07
C GLU A 85 -5.61 -4.31 -2.22
N SER A 86 -4.53 -4.90 -1.72
CA SER A 86 -4.36 -6.35 -1.68
C SER A 86 -3.56 -6.82 -0.48
N LYS A 87 -3.81 -8.07 -0.07
CA LYS A 87 -2.94 -8.81 0.85
C LYS A 87 -2.09 -9.78 0.01
N ILE A 88 -0.78 -9.56 -0.07
CA ILE A 88 0.12 -10.46 -0.82
C ILE A 88 0.41 -11.75 -0.03
N ASP A 89 0.26 -11.68 1.29
CA ASP A 89 0.22 -12.82 2.21
C ASP A 89 -0.60 -12.45 3.46
N GLN A 90 -0.46 -13.21 4.55
CA GLN A 90 -1.20 -12.99 5.80
C GLN A 90 -0.87 -11.67 6.50
N HIS A 91 0.34 -11.13 6.33
CA HIS A 91 0.89 -10.05 7.14
C HIS A 91 1.27 -8.80 6.34
N HIS A 92 1.26 -8.88 5.01
CA HIS A 92 1.66 -7.78 4.13
C HIS A 92 0.49 -7.23 3.33
N PHE A 93 0.17 -5.97 3.61
CA PHE A 93 -0.79 -5.16 2.85
C PHE A 93 -0.08 -4.31 1.81
N VAL A 94 -0.69 -4.19 0.65
CA VAL A 94 -0.26 -3.30 -0.44
C VAL A 94 -1.40 -2.38 -0.81
N ALA A 95 -1.10 -1.09 -0.94
CA ALA A 95 -2.02 -0.08 -1.44
C ALA A 95 -1.39 0.66 -2.62
N VAL A 96 -2.15 0.77 -3.72
CA VAL A 96 -1.75 1.48 -4.94
C VAL A 96 -2.71 2.65 -5.17
N ALA A 97 -2.21 3.88 -5.08
CA ALA A 97 -2.98 5.08 -5.40
C ALA A 97 -2.86 5.41 -6.89
N LEU A 98 -4.01 5.62 -7.55
CA LEU A 98 -4.10 5.91 -8.96
C LEU A 98 -4.94 7.17 -9.18
N ARG A 99 -4.37 8.20 -9.82
CA ARG A 99 -5.13 9.36 -10.27
C ARG A 99 -5.64 9.12 -11.69
N LYS A 100 -6.94 9.30 -11.91
CA LYS A 100 -7.55 9.27 -13.24
C LYS A 100 -7.00 10.42 -14.09
N PRO A 101 -6.81 10.22 -15.40
CA PRO A 101 -6.46 11.33 -16.28
C PRO A 101 -7.63 12.31 -16.41
N ASP A 102 -7.35 13.60 -16.28
CA ASP A 102 -8.34 14.68 -16.54
C ASP A 102 -8.86 14.55 -17.99
N GLY A 103 -10.09 14.05 -18.17
CA GLY A 103 -10.70 13.97 -19.50
C GLY A 103 -11.73 12.87 -19.73
N SER A 104 -11.90 11.90 -18.84
CA SER A 104 -12.96 10.89 -18.97
C SER A 104 -14.33 11.41 -18.49
N ARG A 105 -14.79 12.50 -19.12
CA ARG A 105 -16.23 12.83 -19.13
C ARG A 105 -16.96 11.63 -19.75
N HIS A 106 -17.72 10.91 -18.93
CA HIS A 106 -18.64 9.86 -19.37
C HIS A 106 -18.05 8.80 -20.30
N GLN A 107 -17.04 8.05 -19.83
CA GLN A 107 -17.03 6.64 -20.23
C GLN A 107 -17.85 5.90 -19.18
N ASN A 108 -19.04 5.45 -19.61
CA ASN A 108 -19.81 4.44 -18.90
C ASN A 108 -18.82 3.41 -18.37
N VAL A 109 -18.87 3.18 -17.06
CA VAL A 109 -18.16 2.09 -16.39
C VAL A 109 -18.46 0.85 -17.21
N SER A 110 -17.51 0.42 -18.04
CA SER A 110 -17.57 -0.92 -18.58
C SER A 110 -17.45 -1.78 -17.34
N TYR A 111 -18.55 -2.45 -16.98
CA TYR A 111 -18.53 -3.59 -16.10
C TYR A 111 -17.38 -4.47 -16.61
N GLN A 112 -16.25 -4.41 -15.92
CA GLN A 112 -15.18 -5.36 -16.19
C GLN A 112 -15.80 -6.71 -15.85
N ASP A 113 -15.89 -7.56 -16.86
CA ASP A 113 -16.31 -8.94 -16.74
C ASP A 113 -15.43 -9.61 -15.68
N ASP A 114 -15.99 -9.83 -14.48
CA ASP A 114 -15.34 -10.44 -13.31
C ASP A 114 -14.89 -11.90 -13.56
N SER A 115 -15.11 -12.44 -14.77
CA SER A 115 -14.70 -13.79 -15.15
C SER A 115 -13.22 -13.92 -15.57
N LYS A 116 -12.49 -12.80 -15.73
CA LYS A 116 -11.03 -12.84 -15.96
C LYS A 116 -10.28 -12.54 -14.65
N PRO A 117 -9.20 -13.28 -14.32
CA PRO A 117 -8.35 -12.93 -13.19
C PRO A 117 -7.93 -11.47 -13.36
N SER A 118 -8.29 -10.64 -12.37
CA SER A 118 -8.11 -9.21 -12.46
C SER A 118 -6.64 -8.91 -12.77
N GLN A 119 -6.38 -8.17 -13.85
CA GLN A 119 -5.03 -7.83 -14.34
C GLN A 119 -4.16 -7.05 -13.30
N ARG A 120 -4.70 -6.82 -12.11
CA ARG A 120 -4.14 -5.98 -11.05
C ARG A 120 -3.56 -6.79 -9.89
N GLN A 121 -3.67 -8.11 -9.91
CA GLN A 121 -2.98 -8.96 -8.94
C GLN A 121 -1.47 -8.85 -9.11
N PHE A 122 -0.75 -8.79 -7.99
CA PHE A 122 0.70 -8.79 -8.00
C PHE A 122 1.25 -10.13 -8.48
N THR A 123 2.24 -10.07 -9.36
CA THR A 123 3.07 -11.23 -9.72
C THR A 123 4.34 -11.19 -8.89
N ILE A 124 4.61 -12.26 -8.13
CA ILE A 124 5.85 -12.40 -7.37
C ILE A 124 6.96 -12.87 -8.31
N LEU A 125 7.99 -12.04 -8.46
CA LEU A 125 9.16 -12.33 -9.29
C LEU A 125 10.33 -12.85 -8.46
N ASN A 126 11.12 -13.75 -9.04
CA ASN A 126 12.38 -14.23 -8.44
C ASN A 126 13.59 -13.50 -9.06
N PHE A 127 14.79 -13.80 -8.57
CA PHE A 127 16.03 -13.17 -9.05
C PHE A 127 16.24 -13.33 -10.56
N ASN A 128 15.99 -14.51 -11.13
CA ASN A 128 16.17 -14.76 -12.57
C ASN A 128 15.21 -13.92 -13.42
N ASP A 129 13.99 -13.69 -12.94
CA ASP A 129 13.03 -12.82 -13.61
C ASP A 129 13.54 -11.37 -13.64
N LEU A 130 14.11 -10.90 -12.51
CA LEU A 130 14.68 -9.54 -12.39
C LEU A 130 15.88 -9.32 -13.33
N ILE A 131 16.73 -10.34 -13.49
CA ILE A 131 17.94 -10.24 -14.32
C ILE A 131 17.76 -10.66 -15.78
N ALA A 132 16.54 -11.06 -16.19
CA ALA A 132 16.28 -11.63 -17.52
C ALA A 132 16.72 -10.73 -18.69
N SER A 133 16.76 -9.41 -18.48
CA SER A 133 17.24 -8.43 -19.47
C SER A 133 18.35 -7.53 -18.91
N ALA A 134 18.95 -7.90 -17.78
CA ALA A 134 20.03 -7.12 -17.18
C ALA A 134 21.31 -7.25 -17.99
N ILE A 135 22.03 -6.15 -18.16
CA ILE A 135 23.35 -6.09 -18.78
C ILE A 135 24.27 -5.32 -17.83
N PRO A 136 25.48 -5.81 -17.53
CA PRO A 136 26.42 -5.11 -16.66
C PRO A 136 26.71 -3.70 -17.19
N MET A 137 26.54 -2.68 -16.34
CA MET A 137 26.86 -1.28 -16.66
C MET A 137 28.22 -0.84 -16.11
N THR A 138 28.71 -1.53 -15.08
CA THR A 138 29.99 -1.28 -14.43
C THR A 138 30.76 -2.60 -14.27
N PRO A 139 32.10 -2.56 -14.13
CA PRO A 139 32.88 -3.73 -13.77
C PRO A 139 32.43 -4.32 -12.43
N GLU A 140 32.79 -5.57 -12.19
CA GLU A 140 32.64 -6.21 -10.89
C GLU A 140 33.44 -5.44 -9.84
N ASP A 141 32.80 -5.18 -8.70
CA ASP A 141 33.41 -4.53 -7.54
C ASP A 141 33.33 -5.47 -6.33
N PRO A 142 34.44 -6.15 -5.98
CA PRO A 142 34.48 -7.06 -4.83
C PRO A 142 34.21 -6.39 -3.49
N SER A 143 34.26 -5.06 -3.39
CA SER A 143 34.00 -4.35 -2.13
C SER A 143 32.55 -4.43 -1.68
N PHE A 144 31.62 -4.83 -2.57
CA PHE A 144 30.22 -5.10 -2.24
C PHE A 144 29.98 -6.50 -1.67
N TRP A 145 31.02 -7.33 -1.56
CA TRP A 145 30.96 -8.64 -0.91
C TRP A 145 31.46 -8.55 0.55
N ASP A 146 30.84 -9.30 1.47
CA ASP A 146 31.15 -9.33 2.92
C ASP A 146 31.14 -7.95 3.62
N CYS A 147 30.40 -6.97 3.09
CA CYS A 147 30.34 -5.60 3.61
C CYS A 147 29.04 -5.26 4.35
N PHE A 148 28.19 -6.24 4.65
CA PHE A 148 26.90 -6.06 5.32
C PHE A 148 26.83 -6.86 6.62
N CYS A 149 26.07 -6.36 7.61
CA CYS A 149 25.72 -7.11 8.81
C CYS A 149 24.45 -7.94 8.58
N PHE A 150 24.28 -9.02 9.34
CA PHE A 150 23.10 -9.87 9.27
C PHE A 150 22.26 -9.78 10.56
N THR A 151 20.94 -9.83 10.42
CA THR A 151 20.04 -9.77 11.57
C THR A 151 20.18 -10.98 12.49
N GLU A 152 20.62 -12.11 11.96
CA GLU A 152 20.92 -13.36 12.65
C GLU A 152 22.09 -13.23 13.63
N GLU A 153 22.95 -12.23 13.41
CA GLU A 153 24.11 -11.95 14.26
C GLU A 153 23.73 -11.10 15.49
N ILE A 154 22.50 -10.57 15.53
CA ILE A 154 22.05 -9.65 16.57
C ILE A 154 20.75 -10.13 17.23
N LEU A 155 20.62 -9.87 18.53
CA LEU A 155 19.36 -10.13 19.23
C LEU A 155 18.35 -9.02 18.90
N ILE A 156 17.26 -9.35 18.21
CA ILE A 156 16.18 -8.42 17.92
C ILE A 156 15.43 -8.14 19.23
N ARG A 157 15.56 -6.91 19.76
CA ARG A 157 14.98 -6.52 21.06
C ARG A 157 13.94 -5.40 20.96
N ASN A 158 14.12 -4.39 20.09
CA ASN A 158 13.20 -3.27 19.90
C ASN A 158 13.28 -2.76 18.45
N GLY A 159 12.20 -2.90 17.68
CA GLY A 159 12.17 -2.57 16.25
C GLY A 159 13.08 -3.49 15.42
N SER A 160 12.70 -3.80 14.19
CA SER A 160 13.68 -4.31 13.22
C SER A 160 14.71 -3.20 13.01
N LYS A 161 16.00 -3.47 13.28
CA LYS A 161 17.06 -2.49 13.08
C LYS A 161 17.21 -2.26 11.57
N SER A 162 16.97 -1.02 11.13
CA SER A 162 17.31 -0.54 9.78
C SER A 162 18.77 -0.13 9.72
#